data_AF-A0A535X4G1-F1
#
_entry.id   AF-A0A535X4G1-F1
#
_cell.length_a   1.000
_cell.length_b   1.000
_cell.length_c   1.000
_cell.angle_alpha   90.00
_cell.angle_beta   90.00
_cell.angle_gamma   90.00
#
_symmetry.space_group_name_H-M   'P 1'
#
loop_
_entity.id
_entity.type
_entity.pdbx_description
1 polymer ?
#
loop_
_entity_poly.entity_id
_entity_poly.type
_entity_poly.pdbx_seq_one_letter_code
_entity_poly.pdbx_strand_id
1 'polypeptide(L)'
;MDEVERRIEAFRGRATSSVVSKLDALLDLERLGDPRVVPFLLEVLADRREPTEVRIHVLKRLRDARLITGYRLPVAEAILRVVSDRATLDLRLQAALALAEFTDSDGVVTTLGGLALDPAEPIDMRYSAFTSLQRAGPTTECVLLLRQLLPEAARTSTCHRGAAGGYRA
;
A
#
# COMPACT_ATOMS: atom_id res chain seq x y z
N MET A 1 -27.66 7.60 19.09
CA MET A 1 -26.87 7.09 17.95
C MET A 1 -26.81 8.18 16.92
N ASP A 2 -25.61 8.66 16.61
CA ASP A 2 -25.43 9.67 15.57
C ASP A 2 -25.46 9.06 14.16
N GLU A 3 -25.35 9.90 13.13
CA GLU A 3 -25.42 9.46 11.75
C GLU A 3 -24.29 8.50 11.34
N VAL A 4 -23.07 8.75 11.82
CA VAL A 4 -21.89 7.92 11.47
C VAL A 4 -22.04 6.55 12.10
N GLU A 5 -22.39 6.49 13.39
CA GLU A 5 -22.67 5.24 14.09
C GLU A 5 -23.80 4.47 13.39
N ARG A 6 -24.90 5.14 13.04
CA ARG A 6 -26.02 4.52 12.32
C ARG A 6 -25.59 3.89 11.01
N ARG A 7 -24.71 4.56 10.26
CA ARG A 7 -24.23 4.08 8.94
C ARG A 7 -23.25 2.92 9.08
N ILE A 8 -22.38 2.96 10.09
CA ILE A 8 -21.49 1.85 10.44
C ILE A 8 -22.32 0.61 10.83
N GLU A 9 -23.29 0.77 11.72
CA GLU A 9 -24.18 -0.33 12.12
C GLU A 9 -25.02 -0.85 10.96
N ALA A 10 -25.49 0.03 10.08
CA ALA A 10 -26.19 -0.38 8.86
C ALA A 10 -25.31 -1.18 7.91
N PHE A 11 -24.00 -0.92 7.83
CA PHE A 11 -23.07 -1.77 7.09
C PHE A 11 -22.88 -3.13 7.79
N ARG A 12 -22.64 -3.12 9.10
CA ARG A 12 -22.42 -4.35 9.88
C ARG A 12 -23.61 -5.31 9.81
N GLY A 13 -24.84 -4.78 9.81
CA GLY A 13 -26.06 -5.56 9.62
C GLY A 13 -26.20 -6.25 8.25
N ARG A 14 -25.35 -5.94 7.27
CA ARG A 14 -25.39 -6.46 5.89
C ARG A 14 -24.51 -7.69 5.68
N ALA A 15 -24.32 -8.53 6.69
CA ALA A 15 -23.44 -9.69 6.62
C ALA A 15 -23.69 -10.60 5.39
N THR A 16 -24.96 -10.74 4.98
CA THR A 16 -25.39 -11.56 3.83
C THR A 16 -25.82 -10.74 2.60
N SER A 17 -25.61 -9.43 2.61
CA SER A 17 -26.01 -8.57 1.48
C SER A 17 -25.05 -8.68 0.30
N SER A 18 -25.51 -8.27 -0.87
CA SER A 18 -24.70 -8.25 -2.09
C SER A 18 -23.49 -7.31 -1.97
N VAL A 19 -22.45 -7.59 -2.76
CA VAL A 19 -21.25 -6.73 -2.89
C VAL A 19 -21.65 -5.29 -3.20
N VAL A 20 -22.57 -5.09 -4.15
CA VAL A 20 -23.08 -3.76 -4.54
C VAL A 20 -23.65 -3.01 -3.33
N SER A 21 -24.50 -3.67 -2.53
CA SER A 21 -25.10 -3.06 -1.35
C SER A 21 -24.05 -2.67 -0.29
N LYS A 22 -22.97 -3.46 -0.14
CA LYS A 22 -21.86 -3.11 0.75
C LYS A 22 -21.06 -1.92 0.23
N LEU A 23 -20.76 -1.89 -1.07
CA LEU A 23 -20.06 -0.77 -1.70
C LEU A 23 -20.87 0.53 -1.59
N ASP A 24 -22.19 0.50 -1.79
CA ASP A 24 -23.06 1.67 -1.62
C ASP A 24 -23.00 2.23 -0.19
N ALA A 25 -22.96 1.36 0.83
CA ALA A 25 -22.80 1.81 2.22
C ALA A 25 -21.42 2.43 2.48
N LEU A 26 -20.35 1.91 1.87
CA LEU A 26 -19.02 2.51 2.01
C LEU A 26 -18.95 3.89 1.35
N LEU A 27 -19.59 4.06 0.18
CA LEU A 27 -19.72 5.36 -0.49
C LEU A 27 -20.50 6.37 0.37
N ASP A 28 -21.56 5.93 1.03
CA ASP A 28 -22.32 6.79 1.95
C ASP A 28 -21.48 7.21 3.17
N LEU A 29 -20.68 6.31 3.73
CA LEU A 29 -19.76 6.62 4.84
C LEU A 29 -18.65 7.58 4.42
N GLU A 30 -18.13 7.46 3.19
CA GLU A 30 -17.09 8.35 2.67
C GLU A 30 -17.52 9.82 2.65
N ARG A 31 -18.78 10.08 2.31
CA ARG A 31 -19.35 11.44 2.22
C ARG A 31 -19.37 12.17 3.56
N LEU A 32 -19.33 11.44 4.68
CA LEU A 32 -19.39 12.03 6.02
C LEU A 32 -18.07 12.67 6.44
N GLY A 33 -16.93 12.20 5.90
CA GLY A 33 -15.60 12.72 6.26
C GLY A 33 -15.23 12.58 7.74
N ASP A 34 -15.96 11.75 8.50
CA ASP A 34 -15.77 11.61 9.95
C ASP A 34 -14.55 10.71 10.26
N PRO A 35 -13.63 11.13 11.14
CA PRO A 35 -12.45 10.35 11.51
C PRO A 35 -12.74 8.94 12.04
N ARG A 36 -13.93 8.69 12.61
CA ARG A 36 -14.36 7.37 13.10
C ARG A 36 -14.57 6.35 11.97
N VAL A 37 -14.69 6.81 10.73
CA VAL A 37 -14.77 5.94 9.56
C VAL A 37 -13.45 5.17 9.36
N VAL A 38 -12.29 5.75 9.69
CA VAL A 38 -10.99 5.09 9.45
C VAL A 38 -10.83 3.80 10.28
N PRO A 39 -11.02 3.79 11.61
CA PRO A 39 -11.02 2.55 12.39
C PRO A 39 -11.98 1.49 11.85
N PHE A 40 -13.19 1.89 11.46
CA PHE A 40 -14.17 0.99 10.85
C PHE A 40 -13.68 0.39 9.52
N LEU A 41 -13.08 1.21 8.64
CA LEU A 41 -12.48 0.72 7.40
C LEU A 41 -11.35 -0.29 7.68
N LEU A 42 -10.55 -0.09 8.73
CA LEU A 42 -9.52 -1.05 9.13
C LEU A 42 -10.11 -2.39 9.58
N GLU A 43 -11.26 -2.38 10.28
CA GLU A 43 -12.00 -3.60 10.62
C GLU A 43 -12.45 -4.34 9.35
N VAL A 44 -13.06 -3.63 8.40
CA VAL A 44 -13.51 -4.22 7.12
C VAL A 44 -12.34 -4.77 6.32
N LEU A 45 -11.19 -4.09 6.29
CA LEU A 45 -10.00 -4.57 5.60
C LEU A 45 -9.44 -5.85 6.23
N ALA A 46 -9.51 -5.97 7.56
CA ALA A 46 -9.02 -7.12 8.31
C ALA A 46 -9.96 -8.34 8.22
N ASP A 47 -11.26 -8.14 8.02
CA ASP A 47 -12.21 -9.25 7.94
C ASP A 47 -12.07 -10.03 6.62
N ARG A 48 -11.53 -11.25 6.72
CA ARG A 48 -11.35 -12.15 5.57
C ARG A 48 -12.67 -12.70 5.00
N ARG A 49 -13.79 -12.52 5.71
CA ARG A 49 -15.13 -12.90 5.25
C ARG A 49 -15.73 -11.85 4.32
N GLU A 50 -15.19 -10.62 4.35
CA GLU A 50 -15.62 -9.57 3.43
C GLU A 50 -15.20 -9.90 2.00
N PRO A 51 -16.07 -9.64 1.00
CA PRO A 51 -15.73 -9.85 -0.40
C PRO A 51 -14.46 -9.10 -0.81
N THR A 52 -13.67 -9.70 -1.69
CA THR A 52 -12.41 -9.13 -2.17
C THR A 52 -12.61 -7.71 -2.71
N GLU A 53 -13.69 -7.48 -3.46
CA GLU A 53 -14.04 -6.20 -4.07
C GLU A 53 -14.31 -5.11 -3.03
N VAL A 54 -14.94 -5.48 -1.91
CA VAL A 54 -15.19 -4.58 -0.77
C VAL A 54 -13.86 -4.20 -0.13
N ARG A 55 -12.99 -5.18 0.14
CA ARG A 55 -11.67 -4.94 0.73
C ARG A 55 -10.76 -4.12 -0.18
N ILE A 56 -10.82 -4.33 -1.49
CA ILE A 56 -10.13 -3.50 -2.50
C ILE A 56 -10.65 -2.06 -2.48
N HIS A 57 -11.97 -1.87 -2.40
CA HIS A 57 -12.55 -0.52 -2.28
C HIS A 57 -12.02 0.18 -1.04
N VAL A 58 -11.95 -0.52 0.10
CA VAL A 58 -11.37 0.01 1.33
C VAL A 58 -9.89 0.41 1.14
N LEU A 59 -9.06 -0.41 0.50
CA LEU A 59 -7.66 -0.06 0.24
C LEU A 59 -7.53 1.21 -0.60
N LYS A 60 -8.29 1.31 -1.70
CA LYS A 60 -8.31 2.52 -2.54
C LYS A 60 -8.71 3.74 -1.73
N ARG A 61 -9.72 3.59 -0.86
CA ARG A 61 -10.17 4.68 0.01
C ARG A 61 -9.10 5.11 1.00
N LEU A 62 -8.44 4.16 1.68
CA LEU A 62 -7.39 4.45 2.67
C LEU A 62 -6.16 5.10 2.03
N ARG A 63 -5.80 4.68 0.81
CA ARG A 63 -4.75 5.32 0.00
C ARG A 63 -5.09 6.77 -0.32
N ASP A 64 -6.33 7.04 -0.72
CA ASP A 64 -6.76 8.36 -1.18
C ASP A 64 -7.28 9.25 -0.02
N ALA A 65 -7.27 8.74 1.21
CA ALA A 65 -7.76 9.45 2.39
C ALA A 65 -6.77 10.49 2.91
N ARG A 66 -7.27 11.67 3.27
CA ARG A 66 -6.53 12.65 4.08
C ARG A 66 -6.53 12.20 5.54
N LEU A 67 -5.66 11.24 5.85
CA LEU A 67 -5.53 10.69 7.18
C LEU A 67 -4.92 11.73 8.13
N ILE A 68 -5.51 11.88 9.32
CA ILE A 68 -4.82 12.55 10.43
C ILE A 68 -3.60 11.72 10.85
N THR A 69 -2.55 12.38 11.35
CA THR A 69 -1.25 11.75 11.65
C THR A 69 -1.37 10.49 12.51
N GLY A 70 -2.29 10.48 13.49
CA GLY A 70 -2.51 9.34 14.38
C GLY A 70 -2.99 8.04 13.70
N TYR A 71 -3.52 8.10 12.48
CA TYR A 71 -3.98 6.92 11.75
C TYR A 71 -3.02 6.44 10.66
N ARG A 72 -1.96 7.19 10.32
CA ARG A 72 -1.04 6.78 9.25
C ARG A 72 -0.37 5.44 9.55
N LEU A 73 0.18 5.28 10.76
CA LEU A 73 0.85 4.05 11.18
C LEU A 73 -0.11 2.84 11.26
N PRO A 74 -1.28 2.91 11.95
CA PRO A 74 -2.24 1.80 11.96
C PRO A 74 -2.72 1.37 10.57
N VAL A 75 -2.88 2.33 9.64
CA VAL A 75 -3.24 2.04 8.25
C VAL A 75 -2.11 1.33 7.53
N ALA A 76 -0.87 1.83 7.62
CA ALA A 76 0.30 1.17 7.03
C ALA A 76 0.45 -0.28 7.52
N GLU A 77 0.34 -0.52 8.82
CA GLU A 77 0.42 -1.86 9.41
C GLU A 77 -0.70 -2.81 8.94
N ALA A 78 -1.92 -2.29 8.76
CA ALA A 78 -3.02 -3.08 8.23
C ALA A 78 -2.79 -3.46 6.76
N ILE A 79 -2.29 -2.53 5.94
CA ILE A 79 -1.99 -2.79 4.54
C ILE A 79 -0.80 -3.76 4.41
N LEU A 80 0.24 -3.62 5.22
CA LEU A 80 1.36 -4.56 5.29
C LEU A 80 0.88 -5.99 5.57
N ARG A 81 -0.02 -6.15 6.54
CA ARG A 81 -0.65 -7.46 6.83
C ARG A 81 -1.36 -8.05 5.62
N VAL A 82 -2.05 -7.25 4.82
CA VAL A 82 -2.73 -7.71 3.59
C VAL A 82 -1.72 -8.20 2.55
N VAL A 83 -0.60 -7.50 2.38
CA VAL A 83 0.47 -7.90 1.45
C VAL A 83 1.10 -9.24 1.84
N SER A 84 1.34 -9.46 3.13
CA SER A 84 1.98 -10.67 3.66
C SER A 84 1.04 -11.87 3.82
N ASP A 85 -0.27 -11.67 3.71
CA ASP A 85 -1.27 -12.73 3.86
C ASP A 85 -1.42 -13.57 2.58
N ARG A 86 -2.03 -14.77 2.71
CA ARG A 86 -2.49 -15.58 1.57
C ARG A 86 -3.78 -15.02 0.95
N ALA A 87 -3.80 -13.71 0.72
CA ALA A 87 -4.87 -13.03 0.02
C ALA A 87 -4.81 -13.29 -1.50
N THR A 88 -5.89 -12.96 -2.21
CA THR A 88 -5.89 -13.01 -3.68
C THR A 88 -4.82 -12.08 -4.23
N LEU A 89 -4.25 -12.44 -5.40
CA LEU A 89 -3.22 -11.62 -6.03
C LEU A 89 -3.69 -10.18 -6.27
N ASP A 90 -4.94 -10.00 -6.71
CA ASP A 90 -5.53 -8.68 -6.93
C ASP A 90 -5.58 -7.84 -5.65
N LEU A 91 -6.01 -8.42 -4.51
CA LEU A 91 -6.02 -7.71 -3.24
C LEU A 91 -4.60 -7.33 -2.77
N ARG A 92 -3.64 -8.25 -2.92
CA ARG A 92 -2.22 -7.99 -2.59
C ARG A 92 -1.65 -6.88 -3.47
N LEU A 93 -1.97 -6.87 -4.77
CA LEU A 93 -1.53 -5.83 -5.71
C LEU A 93 -2.06 -4.45 -5.30
N GLN A 94 -3.36 -4.35 -4.99
CA GLN A 94 -3.94 -3.09 -4.52
C GLN A 94 -3.32 -2.64 -3.20
N ALA A 95 -2.95 -3.57 -2.32
CA ALA A 95 -2.29 -3.25 -1.05
C ALA A 95 -0.87 -2.73 -1.29
N ALA A 96 -0.09 -3.36 -2.17
CA ALA A 96 1.25 -2.88 -2.54
C ALA A 96 1.21 -1.46 -3.13
N LEU A 97 0.22 -1.15 -3.99
CA LEU A 97 0.02 0.20 -4.52
C LEU A 97 -0.37 1.21 -3.43
N ALA A 98 -1.20 0.80 -2.47
CA ALA A 98 -1.60 1.68 -1.37
C ALA A 98 -0.42 2.03 -0.45
N LEU A 99 0.54 1.11 -0.25
CA LEU A 99 1.74 1.33 0.54
C LEU A 99 2.65 2.45 0.01
N ALA A 100 2.55 2.83 -1.27
CA ALA A 100 3.29 3.97 -1.82
C ALA A 100 3.07 5.26 -1.00
N GLU A 101 1.86 5.43 -0.47
CA GLU A 101 1.45 6.60 0.33
C GLU A 101 1.92 6.53 1.80
N PHE A 102 2.62 5.46 2.19
CA PHE A 102 3.07 5.18 3.56
C PHE A 102 4.56 4.79 3.64
N THR A 103 5.36 5.21 2.66
CA THR A 103 6.79 4.87 2.57
C THR A 103 7.66 5.51 3.66
N ASP A 104 7.10 6.45 4.41
CA ASP A 104 7.65 7.01 5.65
C ASP A 104 7.42 6.12 6.89
N SER A 105 6.59 5.07 6.76
CA SER A 105 6.26 4.16 7.86
C SER A 105 7.20 2.97 7.89
N ASP A 106 7.58 2.56 9.10
CA ASP A 106 8.52 1.46 9.34
C ASP A 106 8.08 0.17 8.63
N GLY A 107 9.05 -0.51 8.00
CA GLY A 107 8.86 -1.78 7.30
C GLY A 107 8.21 -1.69 5.92
N VAL A 108 7.66 -0.53 5.52
CA VAL A 108 7.01 -0.38 4.21
C VAL A 108 8.02 -0.48 3.06
N VAL A 109 9.10 0.30 3.11
CA VAL A 109 10.14 0.30 2.08
C VAL A 109 10.79 -1.08 1.96
N THR A 110 11.14 -1.70 3.09
CA THR A 110 11.71 -3.06 3.11
C THR A 110 10.77 -4.10 2.51
N THR A 111 9.47 -4.03 2.81
CA THR A 111 8.47 -4.97 2.26
C THR A 111 8.30 -4.81 0.76
N LEU A 112 8.16 -3.57 0.27
CA LEU A 112 8.08 -3.28 -1.17
C LEU A 112 9.38 -3.69 -1.88
N GLY A 113 10.54 -3.47 -1.26
CA GLY A 113 11.83 -3.92 -1.77
C GLY A 113 11.90 -5.43 -1.92
N GLY A 114 11.47 -6.17 -0.89
CA GLY A 114 11.38 -7.63 -0.92
C GLY A 114 10.49 -8.13 -2.07
N LEU A 115 9.29 -7.56 -2.22
CA LEU A 115 8.39 -7.90 -3.33
C LEU A 115 9.00 -7.60 -4.70
N ALA A 116 9.66 -6.46 -4.87
CA ALA A 116 10.26 -6.08 -6.14
C ALA A 116 11.43 -7.01 -6.54
N LEU A 117 12.16 -7.52 -5.55
CA LEU A 117 13.35 -8.36 -5.74
C LEU A 117 13.05 -9.86 -5.75
N ASP A 118 11.89 -10.30 -5.27
CA ASP A 118 11.55 -11.72 -5.18
C ASP A 118 11.21 -12.30 -6.57
N PRO A 119 12.04 -13.22 -7.11
CA PRO A 119 11.78 -13.82 -8.42
C PRO A 119 10.54 -14.72 -8.43
N ALA A 120 10.04 -15.17 -7.27
CA ALA A 120 8.84 -15.99 -7.16
C ALA A 120 7.54 -15.18 -7.28
N GLU A 121 7.59 -13.86 -7.05
CA GLU A 121 6.43 -12.99 -7.22
C GLU A 121 6.13 -12.75 -8.72
N PRO A 122 4.84 -12.68 -9.11
CA PRO A 122 4.44 -12.35 -10.48
C PRO A 122 4.98 -10.99 -10.93
N ILE A 123 5.24 -10.83 -12.23
CA ILE A 123 5.81 -9.60 -12.80
C ILE A 123 5.03 -8.34 -12.42
N ASP A 124 3.70 -8.42 -12.40
CA ASP A 124 2.82 -7.31 -12.03
C ASP A 124 3.02 -6.87 -10.57
N MET A 125 3.26 -7.82 -9.66
CA MET A 125 3.55 -7.54 -8.25
C MET A 125 4.89 -6.84 -8.11
N ARG A 126 5.94 -7.40 -8.74
CA ARG A 126 7.28 -6.81 -8.70
C ARG A 126 7.30 -5.39 -9.26
N TYR A 127 6.62 -5.17 -10.39
CA TYR A 127 6.52 -3.86 -11.03
C TYR A 127 5.72 -2.87 -10.19
N SER A 128 4.61 -3.31 -9.58
CA SER A 128 3.81 -2.48 -8.68
C SER A 128 4.61 -2.05 -7.44
N ALA A 129 5.38 -2.96 -6.85
CA ALA A 129 6.23 -2.66 -5.71
C ALA A 129 7.37 -1.68 -6.09
N PHE A 130 8.01 -1.91 -7.25
CA PHE A 130 9.02 -0.99 -7.80
C PHE A 130 8.48 0.42 -8.03
N THR A 131 7.34 0.56 -8.70
CA THR A 131 6.74 1.88 -8.97
C THR A 131 6.28 2.58 -7.69
N SER A 132 5.85 1.82 -6.69
CA SER A 132 5.51 2.35 -5.35
C SER A 132 6.75 2.92 -4.63
N LEU A 133 7.89 2.22 -4.70
CA LEU A 133 9.17 2.72 -4.21
C LEU A 133 9.66 3.97 -4.97
N GLN A 134 9.45 4.03 -6.29
CA GLN A 134 9.80 5.22 -7.07
C GLN A 134 8.95 6.44 -6.68
N ARG A 135 7.66 6.25 -6.42
CA ARG A 135 6.74 7.32 -5.98
C ARG A 135 7.08 7.90 -4.62
N ALA A 136 7.66 7.09 -3.73
CA ALA A 136 8.16 7.54 -2.42
C ALA A 136 9.20 8.67 -2.51
N GLY A 137 9.85 8.81 -3.68
CA GLY A 137 11.00 9.68 -3.85
C GLY A 137 12.31 9.04 -3.36
N PRO A 138 13.44 9.72 -3.59
CA PRO A 138 14.76 9.15 -3.33
C PRO A 138 15.10 9.20 -1.84
N THR A 139 14.81 8.12 -1.11
CA THR A 139 15.47 7.85 0.17
C THR A 139 16.72 7.01 -0.06
N THR A 140 17.71 7.07 0.86
CA THR A 140 18.91 6.24 0.76
C THR A 140 18.56 4.75 0.67
N GLU A 141 17.60 4.29 1.47
CA GLU A 141 17.11 2.91 1.44
C GLU A 141 16.46 2.56 0.10
N CYS A 142 15.53 3.40 -0.41
CA CYS A 142 14.90 3.20 -1.71
C CYS A 142 15.95 3.15 -2.83
N VAL A 143 16.93 4.05 -2.84
CA VAL A 143 17.99 4.06 -3.85
C VAL A 143 18.84 2.79 -3.79
N LEU A 144 19.21 2.32 -2.59
CA LEU A 144 19.97 1.09 -2.43
C LEU A 144 19.18 -0.13 -2.91
N LEU A 145 17.90 -0.23 -2.58
CA LEU A 145 17.02 -1.31 -3.04
C LEU A 145 16.83 -1.28 -4.57
N LEU A 146 16.52 -0.11 -5.14
CA LEU A 146 16.32 0.03 -6.58
C LEU A 146 17.59 -0.29 -7.38
N ARG A 147 18.78 0.00 -6.83
CA ARG A 147 20.06 -0.40 -7.44
C ARG A 147 20.24 -1.92 -7.53
N GLN A 148 19.64 -2.69 -6.62
CA GLN A 148 19.69 -4.16 -6.68
C GLN A 148 18.86 -4.72 -7.84
N LEU A 149 17.98 -3.94 -8.47
CA LEU A 149 17.26 -4.36 -9.67
C LEU A 149 18.10 -4.19 -10.95
N LEU A 150 19.18 -3.41 -10.89
CA LEU A 150 20.06 -3.22 -12.04
C LEU A 150 20.84 -4.51 -12.35
N PRO A 151 21.17 -4.77 -13.61
CA PRO A 151 22.16 -5.79 -13.97
C PRO A 151 23.49 -5.53 -13.25
N GLU A 152 24.21 -6.59 -12.89
CA GLU A 152 25.46 -6.50 -12.11
C GLU A 152 26.48 -5.53 -12.72
N ALA A 153 26.63 -5.56 -14.05
CA ALA A 153 27.51 -4.65 -14.80
C ALA A 153 27.15 -3.15 -14.66
N ALA A 154 25.87 -2.83 -14.41
CA ALA A 154 25.41 -1.46 -14.20
C ALA A 154 25.56 -1.00 -12.74
N ARG A 155 25.68 -1.93 -11.78
CA ARG A 155 25.88 -1.59 -10.34
C ARG A 155 27.28 -1.06 -10.06
N THR A 156 28.29 -1.48 -10.82
CA THR A 156 29.71 -1.10 -10.62
C THR A 156 30.13 0.18 -11.33
N SER A 157 29.37 0.62 -12.36
CA SER A 157 29.73 1.78 -13.20
C SER A 157 29.69 3.16 -12.51
N THR A 158 29.19 3.26 -11.27
CA THR A 158 29.18 4.52 -10.51
C THR A 158 30.46 4.77 -9.70
N CYS A 159 31.37 3.80 -9.59
CA CYS A 159 32.62 3.97 -8.81
C CYS A 159 33.85 4.40 -9.64
N HIS A 160 33.74 4.54 -10.97
CA HIS A 160 34.90 4.84 -11.83
C HIS A 160 34.93 6.21 -12.51
N ARG A 161 33.99 7.12 -12.19
CA ARG A 161 33.96 8.46 -12.81
C ARG A 161 34.64 9.55 -11.96
N GLY A 162 35.71 9.21 -11.22
CA GLY A 162 36.46 10.13 -10.36
C GLY A 162 37.98 10.15 -10.54
N ALA A 163 38.58 9.34 -11.41
CA ALA A 163 40.04 9.23 -11.52
C ALA A 163 40.52 9.12 -12.98
N ALA A 164 40.28 10.15 -13.79
CA ALA A 164 40.98 10.34 -15.06
C ALA A 164 40.85 11.80 -15.53
N GLY A 165 41.47 12.71 -14.77
CA GLY A 165 41.55 14.13 -15.10
C GLY A 165 42.88 14.70 -14.62
N GLY A 166 43.97 14.26 -15.24
CA GLY A 166 45.32 14.78 -14.99
C GLY A 166 46.10 14.80 -16.30
N TYR A 167 45.92 15.88 -17.05
CA TYR A 167 46.62 16.17 -18.30
C TYR A 167 48.08 16.56 -18.00
N ARG A 168 49.00 15.96 -18.77
CA ARG A 168 50.35 16.38 -19.20
C ARG A 168 51.09 17.51 -18.46
N ALA A 169 52.37 17.23 -18.18
CA ALA A 169 53.49 18.02 -18.70
C ALA A 169 54.53 17.05 -19.28
#